data_AF-A0A914H7L7-F1
#
_entry.id   AF-A0A914H7L7-F1
#
_cell.length_a   1.000
_cell.length_b   1.000
_cell.length_c   1.000
_cell.angle_alpha   90.00
_cell.angle_beta   90.00
_cell.angle_gamma   90.00
#
_symmetry.space_group_name_H-M   'P 1'
#
loop_
_entity.id
_entity.type
_entity.pdbx_description
1 polymer ?
#
loop_
_entity_poly.entity_id
_entity_poly.type
_entity_poly.pdbx_seq_one_letter_code
_entity_poly.pdbx_strand_id
1 'polypeptide(L)' 'MSRPTLMAMAVLFIGVLLAMFNPSMEVCPPSYLGICEWRNCVEEKPAGSHMMICLPEERPENCLQESWEQLTELNELEPC' A
#
# COMPACT_ATOMS: atom_id res chain seq x y z
N MET A 1 39.43 27.26 -1.01
CA MET A 1 38.37 26.90 -1.99
C MET A 1 37.80 28.19 -2.54
N SER A 2 37.85 28.40 -3.86
CA SER A 2 37.41 29.66 -4.47
C SER A 2 35.88 29.70 -4.54
N ARG A 3 35.29 30.89 -4.42
CA ARG A 3 33.82 31.10 -4.56
C ARG A 3 33.19 30.35 -5.75
N PRO A 4 33.81 30.30 -6.96
CA PRO A 4 33.26 29.52 -8.08
C PRO A 4 33.32 27.99 -7.86
N THR A 5 34.35 27.46 -7.19
CA THR A 5 34.46 26.02 -6.91
C THR A 5 33.49 25.57 -5.82
N LEU A 6 33.17 26.44 -4.84
CA LEU A 6 32.11 26.16 -3.86
C LEU A 6 30.72 26.10 -4.52
N MET A 7 30.42 27.03 -5.43
CA MET A 7 29.13 27.08 -6.13
C MET A 7 28.93 25.87 -7.05
N ALA A 8 29.97 25.46 -7.78
CA ALA A 8 29.90 24.28 -8.64
C ALA A 8 29.61 23.00 -7.82
N MET A 9 30.26 22.84 -6.67
CA MET A 9 30.02 21.68 -5.79
C MET A 9 28.61 21.69 -5.20
N ALA A 10 28.08 22.87 -4.82
CA ALA A 10 26.71 23.00 -4.33
C ALA A 10 25.68 22.66 -5.41
N VAL A 11 25.87 23.12 -6.64
CA VAL A 11 24.97 22.82 -7.77
C VAL A 11 24.99 21.32 -8.11
N LEU A 12 26.18 20.70 -8.10
CA LEU A 12 26.30 19.25 -8.31
C LEU A 12 25.59 18.47 -7.20
N PHE A 13 25.77 18.86 -5.94
CA PHE A 13 25.12 18.19 -4.81
C PHE A 13 23.60 18.33 -4.86
N ILE A 14 23.08 19.53 -5.16
CA ILE A 14 21.64 19.78 -5.31
C ILE A 14 21.07 18.99 -6.50
N GLY A 15 21.76 18.97 -7.64
CA GLY A 15 21.34 18.21 -8.81
C GLY A 15 21.29 16.69 -8.54
N VAL A 16 22.27 16.16 -7.79
CA VAL A 16 22.26 14.76 -7.35
C VAL A 16 21.12 14.50 -6.36
N LEU A 17 20.91 15.36 -5.38
CA LEU A 17 19.80 15.23 -4.43
C LEU A 17 18.43 15.21 -5.13
N LEU A 18 18.21 16.10 -6.11
CA LEU A 18 16.97 16.15 -6.89
C LEU A 18 16.76 14.91 -7.78
N ALA A 19 17.83 14.30 -8.30
CA ALA A 19 17.74 13.08 -9.09
C ALA A 19 17.44 11.82 -8.24
N MET A 20 17.87 11.81 -6.98
CA MET A 20 17.64 10.72 -6.03
C MET A 20 16.28 10.82 -5.32
N PHE A 21 15.71 12.02 -5.21
CA PHE A 21 14.31 12.23 -4.85
C PHE A 21 13.41 11.99 -6.07
N ASN A 22 13.39 10.76 -6.59
CA ASN A 22 12.29 10.31 -7.42
C ASN A 22 11.20 9.78 -6.47
N PRO A 23 10.10 10.50 -6.21
CA PRO A 23 9.01 10.00 -5.38
C PRO A 23 8.14 8.99 -6.14
N SER A 24 8.75 8.11 -6.94
CA SER A 24 8.08 6.98 -7.58
C SER A 24 7.94 5.84 -6.57
N MET A 25 7.33 6.13 -5.42
CA MET A 25 6.69 5.09 -4.62
C MET A 25 5.42 4.73 -5.38
N GLU A 26 5.53 3.95 -6.44
CA GLU A 26 4.37 3.36 -7.12
C GLU A 26 3.77 2.32 -6.17
N VAL A 27 3.06 2.79 -5.14
CA VAL A 27 2.23 1.95 -4.29
C VAL A 27 0.94 1.74 -5.08
N CYS A 28 0.89 0.65 -5.82
CA CYS A 28 -0.35 0.19 -6.40
C CYS A 28 -1.37 -0.04 -5.27
N PRO A 29 -2.65 0.33 -5.48
CA PRO A 29 -3.68 -0.05 -4.53
C PRO A 29 -3.70 -1.59 -4.38
N PRO A 30 -4.09 -2.10 -3.21
CA PRO A 30 -4.31 -3.53 -3.03
C PRO A 30 -5.27 -4.07 -4.08
N SER A 31 -5.01 -5.28 -4.58
CA SER A 31 -5.78 -5.88 -5.66
C SER A 31 -7.20 -6.21 -5.23
N TYR A 32 -7.40 -6.57 -3.95
CA TYR A 32 -8.73 -6.89 -3.42
C TYR A 32 -9.75 -5.75 -3.54
N LEU A 33 -9.30 -4.50 -3.67
CA LEU A 33 -10.19 -3.35 -3.90
C LEU A 33 -10.94 -3.42 -5.23
N GLY A 34 -10.48 -4.25 -6.17
CA GLY A 34 -11.15 -4.51 -7.44
C GLY A 34 -12.24 -5.60 -7.38
N ILE A 35 -12.34 -6.36 -6.28
CA ILE A 35 -13.33 -7.44 -6.15
C ILE A 35 -14.71 -6.84 -5.83
N CYS A 36 -15.74 -7.34 -6.49
CA CYS A 36 -17.12 -6.91 -6.25
C CYS A 36 -17.53 -7.16 -4.79
N GLU A 37 -18.14 -6.16 -4.13
CA GLU A 37 -18.68 -6.28 -2.77
C GLU A 37 -17.71 -6.85 -1.72
N TRP A 38 -16.38 -6.68 -1.90
CA TRP A 38 -15.34 -7.22 -1.02
C TRP A 38 -15.52 -6.83 0.46
N ARG A 39 -16.11 -5.65 0.71
CA ARG A 39 -16.34 -5.13 2.06
C ARG A 39 -17.27 -6.00 2.89
N ASN A 40 -18.18 -6.75 2.26
CA ASN A 40 -19.10 -7.65 2.95
C ASN A 40 -18.43 -8.95 3.42
N CYS A 41 -17.18 -9.18 2.99
CA CYS A 41 -16.41 -10.40 3.20
C CYS A 41 -15.25 -10.22 4.18
N VAL A 42 -15.01 -9.02 4.67
CA VAL A 42 -13.84 -8.68 5.51
C VAL A 42 -14.29 -8.02 6.81
N GLU A 43 -13.40 -8.00 7.79
CA GLU A 43 -13.62 -7.29 9.05
C GLU A 43 -12.50 -6.26 9.30
N GLU A 44 -12.73 -5.40 10.30
CA GLU A 44 -11.74 -4.44 10.79
C GLU A 44 -11.26 -4.88 12.17
N LYS A 45 -9.95 -5.03 12.35
CA LYS A 45 -9.33 -5.31 13.65
C LYS A 45 -8.39 -4.17 14.08
N PRO A 46 -8.28 -3.89 15.39
CA PRO A 46 -7.33 -2.89 15.88
C PRO A 46 -5.88 -3.33 15.66
N ALA A 47 -5.10 -2.46 15.04
CA ALA A 47 -3.66 -2.60 14.79
C ALA A 47 -2.89 -1.45 15.46
N GLY A 48 -2.82 -1.49 16.79
CA GLY A 48 -2.21 -0.42 17.58
C GLY A 48 -3.05 0.86 17.55
N SER A 49 -2.62 1.88 16.80
CA SER A 49 -3.29 3.19 16.71
C SER A 49 -4.24 3.34 15.52
N HIS A 50 -4.44 2.31 14.71
CA HIS A 50 -5.31 2.33 13.53
C HIS A 50 -6.13 1.03 13.44
N MET A 51 -7.12 1.00 12.55
CA MET A 51 -7.84 -0.23 12.19
C MET A 51 -7.22 -0.81 10.92
N MET A 52 -7.07 -2.12 10.86
CA MET A 52 -6.64 -2.86 9.67
C MET A 52 -7.78 -3.73 9.17
N ILE A 53 -7.86 -3.90 7.85
CA ILE A 53 -8.75 -4.87 7.22
C ILE A 53 -8.13 -6.26 7.37
N CYS A 54 -8.96 -7.25 7.72
CA CYS A 54 -8.55 -8.65 7.83
C CYS A 54 -9.62 -9.57 7.24
N LEU A 55 -9.22 -10.79 6.91
CA LEU A 55 -10.10 -11.84 6.40
C LEU A 55 -10.60 -12.70 7.58
N PRO A 56 -11.92 -12.83 7.81
CA PRO A 56 -12.46 -13.67 8.88
C PRO A 56 -12.19 -15.16 8.65
N GLU A 57 -12.31 -15.98 9.70
CA GLU A 57 -12.08 -17.44 9.61
C GLU A 57 -13.13 -18.16 8.76
N GLU A 58 -14.38 -17.68 8.82
CA GLU A 58 -15.51 -18.21 8.05
C GLU A 58 -16.14 -17.14 7.16
N ARG A 59 -16.70 -17.55 6.03
CA ARG A 59 -17.37 -16.63 5.09
C ARG A 59 -18.61 -16.01 5.76
N PRO A 60 -18.73 -14.66 5.84
CA PRO A 60 -19.92 -14.01 6.35
C PRO A 60 -21.17 -14.29 5.49
N GLU A 61 -22.36 -14.30 6.09
CA GLU A 61 -23.62 -14.54 5.35
C GLU A 61 -23.83 -13.56 4.19
N ASN A 62 -23.44 -12.30 4.40
CA ASN A 62 -23.62 -11.19 3.45
C ASN A 62 -22.57 -11.17 2.33
N CYS A 63 -21.55 -12.03 2.44
CA CYS A 63 -20.47 -12.11 1.46
C CYS A 63 -20.87 -13.03 0.31
N LEU A 64 -20.75 -12.53 -0.92
CA LEU A 64 -20.94 -13.34 -2.12
C LEU A 64 -19.89 -14.46 -2.18
N GLN A 65 -20.32 -15.67 -2.52
CA GLN A 65 -19.42 -16.84 -2.62
C GLN A 65 -18.27 -16.59 -3.59
N GLU A 66 -18.56 -15.99 -4.74
CA GLU A 66 -17.55 -15.65 -5.76
C GLU A 66 -16.52 -14.63 -5.24
N SER A 67 -16.97 -13.61 -4.50
CA SER A 67 -16.07 -12.62 -3.89
C SER A 67 -15.19 -13.25 -2.81
N TRP A 68 -15.75 -14.16 -2.01
CA TRP A 68 -15.01 -14.91 -0.98
C TRP A 68 -13.88 -15.75 -1.58
N GLU A 69 -14.19 -16.49 -2.65
CA GLU A 69 -13.22 -17.33 -3.37
C GLU A 69 -12.09 -16.47 -3.95
N GLN A 70 -12.42 -15.35 -4.59
CA GLN A 70 -11.40 -14.42 -5.11
C GLN A 70 -10.52 -13.86 -3.97
N LEU A 71 -11.11 -13.45 -2.84
CA LEU A 71 -10.35 -12.91 -1.70
C LEU A 71 -9.41 -13.94 -1.08
N THR A 72 -9.87 -15.19 -0.91
CA THR A 72 -9.04 -16.27 -0.37
C THR A 72 -7.95 -16.70 -1.36
N GLU A 73 -8.22 -16.71 -2.66
CA GLU A 73 -7.22 -17.00 -3.69
C GLU A 73 -6.15 -15.90 -3.79
N LEU A 74 -6.55 -14.63 -3.68
CA LEU A 74 -5.63 -13.48 -3.71
C LEU A 74 -4.62 -13.51 -2.57
N ASN A 75 -5.03 -13.98 -1.38
CA ASN A 75 -4.19 -14.13 -0.20
C ASN A 75 -3.39 -12.84 0.17
N GLU A 76 -3.97 -11.67 -0.12
CA GLU A 76 -3.41 -10.36 0.24
C GLU A 76 -3.77 -9.91 1.66
N LEU A 77 -4.84 -10.49 2.24
CA LEU A 77 -5.36 -10.12 3.55
C LEU A 77 -4.89 -11.09 4.64
N GLU A 78 -4.46 -10.55 5.78
CA GLU A 78 -4.18 -11.36 6.97
C GLU A 78 -5.47 -11.86 7.62
N PRO A 79 -5.45 -13.04 8.26
CA PRO A 79 -6.58 -13.52 9.05
C PRO A 79 -6.89 -12.56 10.20
N CYS A 80 -8.17 -12.41 10.51
CA CYS A 80 -8.62 -11.84 11.78
C CYS A 80 -8.24 -12.83 12.91
#